data_AF-A0A1H7UG99-F1
#
_entry.id   AF-A0A1H7UG99-F1
#
_cell.length_a   1.000
_cell.length_b   1.000
_cell.length_c   1.000
_cell.angle_alpha   90.00
_cell.angle_beta   90.00
_cell.angle_gamma   90.00
#
_symmetry.space_group_name_H-M   'P 1'
#
loop_
_entity.id
_entity.type
_entity.pdbx_description
1 polymer ?
#
loop_
_entity_poly.entity_id
_entity_poly.type
_entity_poly.pdbx_seq_one_letter_code
_entity_poly.pdbx_strand_id
1 'polypeptide(L)'
;VTRQGNIEQMPNCNFYAIDNDFVEILDFVFDEMGCRVFESYSAYETELVEFLSTKEVVEYYQLDEFSNCQNRSATLMLWPVKASLNVKVNRIELNPKKCRGATHRYRVDGWGLISLELKGINKAGLQYSHTNHNTEKRATAWEPNYSDVMGSPSEWDWKAVSSASRKLNNFIKKNSNKKVGPMPVMQCAETVTLAGAVAV
;
A
#
# COMPACT_ATOMS: atom_id res chain seq x y z
N VAL A 1 -14.35 -11.76 -30.96
CA VAL A 1 -13.12 -12.56 -30.76
C VAL A 1 -12.52 -12.15 -29.43
N THR A 2 -12.77 -12.94 -28.39
CA THR A 2 -12.34 -12.69 -27.01
C THR A 2 -10.84 -12.95 -26.92
N ARG A 3 -10.02 -11.90 -26.84
CA ARG A 3 -8.62 -12.06 -26.43
C ARG A 3 -8.62 -12.21 -24.90
N GLN A 4 -8.62 -13.46 -24.42
CA GLN A 4 -7.98 -13.77 -23.14
C GLN A 4 -6.48 -13.45 -23.31
N GLY A 5 -6.12 -12.18 -23.14
CA GLY A 5 -4.74 -11.82 -22.88
C GLY A 5 -4.39 -12.38 -21.51
N ASN A 6 -3.26 -13.09 -21.42
CA ASN A 6 -2.66 -13.46 -20.14
C ASN A 6 -2.66 -12.22 -19.23
N ILE A 7 -3.51 -12.23 -18.20
CA ILE A 7 -3.48 -11.22 -17.15
C ILE A 7 -2.21 -11.50 -16.39
N GLU A 8 -1.14 -10.78 -16.76
CA GLU A 8 0.10 -10.82 -16.03
C GLU A 8 -0.19 -10.44 -14.59
N GLN A 9 0.09 -11.37 -13.66
CA GLN A 9 -0.21 -11.20 -12.27
C GLN A 9 0.63 -10.04 -11.73
N MET A 10 -0.02 -8.98 -11.27
CA MET A 10 0.67 -7.87 -10.63
C MET A 10 1.47 -8.40 -9.43
N PRO A 11 2.75 -8.04 -9.28
CA PRO A 11 3.52 -8.43 -8.11
C PRO A 11 2.77 -7.95 -6.86
N ASN A 12 2.41 -8.91 -6.02
CA ASN A 12 1.70 -8.66 -4.80
C ASN A 12 2.19 -9.57 -3.67
N CYS A 13 1.91 -9.14 -2.45
CA CYS A 13 2.12 -9.94 -1.25
C CYS A 13 0.93 -9.69 -0.33
N ASN A 14 0.11 -10.71 -0.12
CA ASN A 14 -0.89 -10.73 0.95
C ASN A 14 -0.24 -11.34 2.19
N PHE A 15 -0.43 -10.72 3.35
CA PHE A 15 0.20 -11.13 4.60
C PHE A 15 -0.67 -10.76 5.80
N TYR A 16 -0.52 -11.48 6.90
CA TYR A 16 -1.11 -11.13 8.18
C TYR A 16 -0.03 -10.50 9.07
N ALA A 17 -0.32 -9.30 9.55
CA ALA A 17 0.50 -8.52 10.46
C ALA A 17 -0.47 -7.68 11.31
N ILE A 18 -0.10 -7.41 12.55
CA ILE A 18 -0.83 -6.49 13.43
C ILE A 18 0.10 -5.89 14.48
N ASP A 19 -0.29 -4.77 15.08
CA ASP A 19 0.43 -4.14 16.19
C ASP A 19 1.92 -3.93 15.88
N ASN A 20 2.84 -4.53 16.65
CA ASN A 20 4.28 -4.36 16.48
C ASN A 20 4.80 -4.88 15.13
N ASP A 21 4.09 -5.82 14.48
CA ASP A 21 4.46 -6.26 13.12
C ASP A 21 4.42 -5.08 12.14
N PHE A 22 3.48 -4.14 12.30
CA PHE A 22 3.40 -2.94 11.46
C PHE A 22 4.55 -1.98 11.74
N VAL A 23 4.96 -1.83 13.00
CA VAL A 23 6.12 -1.00 13.38
C VAL A 23 7.37 -1.53 12.69
N GLU A 24 7.63 -2.84 12.76
CA GLU A 24 8.79 -3.47 12.11
C GLU A 24 8.79 -3.30 10.59
N ILE A 25 7.62 -3.42 9.94
CA ILE A 25 7.49 -3.18 8.50
C ILE A 25 7.80 -1.71 8.16
N LEU A 26 7.27 -0.77 8.94
CA LEU A 26 7.44 0.65 8.69
C LEU A 26 8.88 1.10 8.95
N ASP A 27 9.51 0.63 10.02
CA ASP A 27 10.93 0.89 10.31
C ASP A 27 11.79 0.42 9.13
N PHE A 28 11.55 -0.78 8.60
CA PHE A 28 12.24 -1.24 7.40
C PHE A 28 11.98 -0.35 6.17
N VAL A 29 10.76 0.15 5.98
CA VAL A 29 10.42 1.06 4.87
C VAL A 29 11.21 2.38 4.99
N PHE A 30 11.23 2.98 6.18
CA PHE A 30 11.89 4.27 6.40
C PHE A 30 13.41 4.15 6.42
N ASP A 31 13.96 3.11 7.02
CA ASP A 31 15.41 2.97 7.25
C ASP A 31 16.15 2.39 6.03
N GLU A 32 15.53 1.43 5.32
CA GLU A 32 16.26 0.59 4.36
C GLU A 32 15.80 0.75 2.90
N MET A 33 14.57 1.20 2.66
CA MET A 33 14.01 1.20 1.31
C MET A 33 14.36 2.44 0.48
N GLY A 34 14.75 3.55 1.14
CA GLY A 34 14.96 4.83 0.45
C GLY A 34 13.69 5.32 -0.24
N CYS A 35 12.54 5.12 0.42
CA CYS A 35 11.23 5.54 -0.05
C CYS A 35 10.80 6.84 0.63
N ARG A 36 10.08 7.69 -0.12
CA ARG A 36 9.17 8.68 0.47
C ARG A 36 7.83 8.02 0.71
N VAL A 37 7.15 8.34 1.80
CA VAL A 37 5.93 7.63 2.24
C VAL A 37 4.81 8.63 2.37
N PHE A 38 3.69 8.38 1.69
CA PHE A 38 2.51 9.25 1.73
C PHE A 38 1.30 8.46 2.14
N GLU A 39 0.28 9.15 2.65
CA GLU A 39 -1.07 8.57 2.63
C GLU A 39 -1.58 8.42 1.20
N SER A 40 -2.51 7.48 0.97
CA SER A 40 -3.09 7.27 -0.36
C SER A 40 -3.98 8.42 -0.81
N TYR A 41 -4.73 9.01 0.12
CA TYR A 41 -5.60 10.15 -0.12
C TYR A 41 -5.63 11.02 1.13
N SER A 42 -5.59 12.33 0.94
CA SER A 42 -5.80 13.27 2.03
C SER A 42 -7.20 13.14 2.62
N ALA A 43 -7.34 13.60 3.86
CA ALA A 43 -8.64 14.02 4.33
C ALA A 43 -9.22 15.10 3.39
N TYR A 44 -10.54 15.23 3.40
CA TYR A 44 -11.22 16.18 2.54
C TYR A 44 -10.75 17.61 2.83
N GLU A 45 -10.36 18.32 1.77
CA GLU A 45 -9.97 19.73 1.82
C GLU A 45 -8.77 20.02 2.74
N THR A 46 -7.94 19.02 2.99
CA THR A 46 -6.64 19.16 3.68
C THR A 46 -5.50 18.83 2.72
N GLU A 47 -4.30 19.30 3.03
CA GLU A 47 -3.09 18.88 2.32
C GLU A 47 -2.84 17.37 2.47
N LEU A 48 -2.15 16.79 1.48
CA LEU A 48 -1.69 15.41 1.54
C LEU A 48 -0.53 15.28 2.52
N VAL A 49 -0.59 14.28 3.39
CA VAL A 49 0.48 14.00 4.35
C VAL A 49 1.58 13.14 3.71
N GLU A 50 2.80 13.66 3.77
CA GLU A 50 4.03 12.86 3.70
C GLU A 50 4.46 12.51 5.11
N PHE A 51 4.72 11.23 5.36
CA PHE A 51 5.26 10.74 6.61
C PHE A 51 6.78 10.67 6.52
N LEU A 52 7.44 11.07 7.60
CA LEU A 52 8.90 11.08 7.74
C LEU A 52 9.41 10.01 8.70
N SER A 53 8.51 9.32 9.42
CA SER A 53 8.89 8.24 10.34
C SER A 53 7.74 7.29 10.62
N THR A 54 8.09 6.10 11.13
CA THR A 54 7.13 5.11 11.65
C THR A 54 6.20 5.72 12.70
N LYS A 55 6.74 6.55 13.59
CA LYS A 55 5.98 7.20 14.67
C LYS A 55 4.83 8.04 14.11
N GLU A 56 5.08 8.83 13.07
CA GLU A 56 4.04 9.67 12.46
C GLU A 56 2.92 8.83 11.84
N VAL A 57 3.26 7.70 11.20
CA VAL A 57 2.26 6.79 10.63
C VAL A 57 1.43 6.14 11.75
N VAL A 58 2.07 5.69 12.82
CA VAL A 58 1.41 5.09 13.99
C VAL A 58 0.42 6.07 14.61
N GLU A 59 0.85 7.30 14.86
CA GLU A 59 0.00 8.35 15.46
C GLU A 59 -1.15 8.75 14.53
N TYR A 60 -0.89 8.92 13.23
CA TYR A 60 -1.88 9.38 12.26
C TYR A 60 -2.99 8.35 12.05
N TYR A 61 -2.64 7.08 11.90
CA TYR A 61 -3.62 6.01 11.66
C TYR A 61 -4.11 5.31 12.92
N GLN A 62 -3.52 5.60 14.09
CA GLN A 62 -3.77 4.89 15.35
C GLN A 62 -3.53 3.39 15.17
N LEU A 63 -2.33 3.02 14.70
CA LEU A 63 -2.02 1.62 14.35
C LEU A 63 -2.07 0.68 15.56
N ASP A 64 -1.83 1.20 16.76
CA ASP A 64 -2.00 0.53 18.05
C ASP A 64 -3.47 0.14 18.36
N GLU A 65 -4.42 0.76 17.68
CA GLU A 65 -5.85 0.44 17.80
C GLU A 65 -6.31 -0.63 16.80
N PHE A 66 -5.46 -1.17 15.93
CA PHE A 66 -5.89 -2.11 14.88
C PHE A 66 -6.31 -3.48 15.43
N SER A 67 -5.80 -3.86 16.61
CA SER A 67 -6.20 -5.05 17.37
C SER A 67 -7.45 -4.82 18.23
N ASN A 68 -7.72 -3.57 18.63
CA ASN A 68 -8.79 -3.23 19.57
C ASN A 68 -10.05 -2.69 18.90
N CYS A 69 -9.91 -2.02 17.76
CA CYS A 69 -10.99 -1.39 17.01
C CYS A 69 -11.26 -2.12 15.68
N GLN A 70 -12.52 -2.48 15.46
CA GLN A 70 -12.90 -3.17 14.22
C GLN A 70 -12.80 -2.28 12.98
N ASN A 71 -12.47 -2.90 11.84
CA ASN A 71 -12.46 -2.33 10.50
C ASN A 71 -11.52 -1.12 10.34
N ARG A 72 -10.42 -1.09 11.10
CA ARG A 72 -9.34 -0.13 10.89
C ARG A 72 -8.51 -0.54 9.67
N SER A 73 -8.05 0.47 8.93
CA SER A 73 -7.13 0.26 7.81
C SER A 73 -6.33 1.52 7.52
N ALA A 74 -5.09 1.33 7.07
CA ALA A 74 -4.25 2.38 6.52
C ALA A 74 -3.83 2.00 5.10
N THR A 75 -3.71 2.98 4.21
CA THR A 75 -3.16 2.76 2.87
C THR A 75 -2.09 3.81 2.60
N LEU A 76 -0.87 3.32 2.48
CA LEU A 76 0.33 4.10 2.23
C LEU A 76 0.76 3.96 0.77
N MET A 77 1.31 5.03 0.22
CA MET A 77 1.94 5.05 -1.10
C MET A 77 3.44 5.24 -0.91
N LEU A 78 4.20 4.18 -1.20
CA LEU A 78 5.65 4.19 -1.13
C LEU A 78 6.21 4.60 -2.47
N TRP A 79 6.94 5.70 -2.48
CA TRP A 79 7.66 6.20 -3.64
C TRP A 79 9.13 5.82 -3.53
N PRO A 80 9.63 4.80 -4.26
CA PRO A 80 11.06 4.54 -4.37
C PRO A 80 11.73 5.65 -5.16
N VAL A 81 12.41 6.58 -4.48
CA VAL A 81 12.91 7.84 -5.07
C VAL A 81 13.86 7.60 -6.25
N LYS A 82 14.63 6.50 -6.21
CA LYS A 82 15.54 6.11 -7.30
C LYS A 82 14.82 5.68 -8.58
N ALA A 83 13.53 5.34 -8.51
CA ALA A 83 12.78 4.83 -9.66
C ALA A 83 12.33 5.94 -10.61
N SER A 84 11.95 7.10 -10.10
CA SER A 84 11.59 8.26 -10.91
C SER A 84 11.45 9.50 -10.03
N LEU A 85 11.66 10.67 -10.62
CA LEU A 85 11.28 11.95 -10.03
C LEU A 85 9.85 12.38 -10.39
N ASN A 86 9.18 11.65 -11.29
CA ASN A 86 7.89 12.01 -11.85
C ASN A 86 6.73 11.51 -11.00
N VAL A 87 6.73 11.89 -9.73
CA VAL A 87 5.61 11.72 -8.81
C VAL A 87 4.97 13.07 -8.56
N LYS A 88 3.64 13.14 -8.65
CA LYS A 88 2.87 14.39 -8.53
C LYS A 88 1.86 14.27 -7.40
N VAL A 89 1.66 15.37 -6.68
CA VAL A 89 0.50 15.52 -5.80
C VAL A 89 -0.60 16.20 -6.63
N ASN A 90 -1.73 15.52 -6.79
CA ASN A 90 -2.85 16.01 -7.60
C ASN A 90 -4.08 16.27 -6.74
N ARG A 91 -4.77 17.37 -7.06
CA ARG A 91 -6.11 17.68 -6.55
C ARG A 91 -7.14 16.87 -7.33
N ILE A 92 -8.00 16.18 -6.62
CA ILE A 92 -9.14 15.44 -7.16
C ILE A 92 -10.40 16.22 -6.85
N GLU A 93 -11.15 16.61 -7.88
CA GLU A 93 -12.50 17.12 -7.70
C GLU A 93 -13.42 16.02 -7.18
N LEU A 94 -14.15 16.33 -6.12
CA LEU A 94 -15.15 15.47 -5.54
C LEU A 94 -16.54 15.95 -5.96
N ASN A 95 -17.51 15.03 -5.89
CA ASN A 95 -18.92 15.41 -5.96
C ASN A 95 -19.41 15.72 -4.53
N PRO A 96 -19.71 16.99 -4.18
CA PRO A 96 -20.08 17.37 -2.81
C PRO A 96 -21.29 16.61 -2.28
N LYS A 97 -22.22 16.21 -3.15
CA LYS A 97 -23.42 15.44 -2.79
C LYS A 97 -23.08 14.05 -2.24
N LYS A 98 -21.91 13.49 -2.60
CA LYS A 98 -21.43 12.18 -2.14
C LYS A 98 -20.33 12.29 -1.07
N CYS A 99 -19.80 13.48 -0.85
CA CYS A 99 -18.64 13.73 0.00
C CYS A 99 -18.94 14.69 1.16
N ARG A 100 -20.19 14.70 1.65
CA ARG A 100 -20.62 15.53 2.80
C ARG A 100 -20.30 17.03 2.63
N GLY A 101 -20.43 17.54 1.41
CA GLY A 101 -20.14 18.94 1.09
C GLY A 101 -18.71 19.22 0.63
N ALA A 102 -17.76 18.30 0.86
CA ALA A 102 -16.38 18.48 0.42
C ALA A 102 -16.28 18.53 -1.11
N THR A 103 -15.45 19.45 -1.59
CA THR A 103 -15.26 19.72 -3.02
C THR A 103 -14.02 19.05 -3.59
N HIS A 104 -13.05 18.72 -2.76
CA HIS A 104 -11.80 18.11 -3.22
C HIS A 104 -11.07 17.32 -2.15
N ARG A 105 -10.07 16.55 -2.61
CA ARG A 105 -9.01 15.96 -1.81
C ARG A 105 -7.76 15.80 -2.66
N TYR A 106 -6.63 15.46 -2.05
CA TYR A 106 -5.38 15.24 -2.74
C TYR A 106 -4.99 13.77 -2.73
N ARG A 107 -4.15 13.38 -3.68
CA ARG A 107 -3.42 12.10 -3.68
C ARG A 107 -2.06 12.27 -4.32
N VAL A 108 -1.20 11.30 -4.06
CA VAL A 108 0.04 11.13 -4.82
C VAL A 108 -0.20 10.21 -6.02
N ASP A 109 0.29 10.61 -7.18
CA ASP A 109 0.15 9.90 -8.46
C ASP A 109 1.53 9.60 -9.04
N GLY A 110 1.67 8.39 -9.58
CA GLY A 110 2.88 7.91 -10.22
C GLY A 110 2.75 6.45 -10.62
N TRP A 111 3.32 6.08 -11.77
CA TRP A 111 3.15 4.75 -12.34
C TRP A 111 3.72 3.63 -11.49
N GLY A 112 4.89 3.85 -10.87
CA GLY A 112 5.62 2.86 -10.08
C GLY A 112 5.53 3.05 -8.57
N LEU A 113 4.51 3.76 -8.08
CA LEU A 113 4.21 3.79 -6.65
C LEU A 113 3.85 2.38 -6.16
N ILE A 114 4.32 2.02 -4.97
CA ILE A 114 3.98 0.76 -4.30
C ILE A 114 2.91 1.07 -3.25
N SER A 115 1.74 0.46 -3.37
CA SER A 115 0.72 0.54 -2.32
C SER A 115 1.08 -0.43 -1.21
N LEU A 116 1.02 0.04 0.04
CA LEU A 116 1.09 -0.79 1.25
C LEU A 116 -0.21 -0.57 2.04
N GLU A 117 -1.08 -1.57 2.02
CA GLU A 117 -2.35 -1.55 2.73
C GLU A 117 -2.23 -2.37 4.01
N LEU A 118 -2.43 -1.71 5.15
CA LEU A 118 -2.44 -2.30 6.48
C LEU A 118 -3.90 -2.50 6.92
N LYS A 119 -4.23 -3.69 7.41
CA LYS A 119 -5.59 -4.03 7.83
C LYS A 119 -5.64 -4.53 9.28
N GLY A 120 -6.62 -4.04 10.02
CA GLY A 120 -6.92 -4.51 11.38
C GLY A 120 -7.91 -5.66 11.41
N ILE A 121 -8.49 -5.86 12.60
CA ILE A 121 -9.47 -6.92 12.86
C ILE A 121 -10.87 -6.50 12.37
N ASN A 122 -11.64 -7.45 11.86
CA ASN A 122 -13.08 -7.31 11.66
C ASN A 122 -13.84 -8.44 12.39
N LYS A 123 -15.16 -8.54 12.15
CA LYS A 123 -16.01 -9.57 12.78
C LYS A 123 -15.56 -11.02 12.51
N ALA A 124 -14.85 -11.26 11.41
CA ALA A 124 -14.33 -12.57 11.03
C ALA A 124 -12.89 -12.82 11.51
N GLY A 125 -12.22 -11.83 12.10
CA GLY A 125 -10.82 -11.89 12.53
C GLY A 125 -9.94 -10.84 11.84
N LEU A 126 -8.63 -10.97 12.02
CA LEU A 126 -7.61 -10.16 11.37
C LEU A 126 -7.69 -10.32 9.85
N GLN A 127 -7.90 -9.23 9.13
CA GLN A 127 -7.86 -9.24 7.67
C GLN A 127 -6.41 -9.25 7.18
N TYR A 128 -6.14 -9.84 6.01
CA TYR A 128 -4.80 -9.76 5.43
C TYR A 128 -4.53 -8.33 4.96
N SER A 129 -3.32 -7.85 5.26
CA SER A 129 -2.69 -6.70 4.66
C SER A 129 -2.13 -7.06 3.28
N HIS A 130 -1.85 -6.06 2.44
CA HIS A 130 -1.47 -6.32 1.06
C HIS A 130 -0.56 -5.23 0.48
N THR A 131 0.41 -5.65 -0.33
CA THR A 131 1.23 -4.75 -1.16
C THR A 131 1.01 -5.01 -2.64
N ASN A 132 0.99 -3.97 -3.47
CA ASN A 132 1.11 -4.11 -4.93
C ASN A 132 1.76 -2.90 -5.60
N HIS A 133 2.06 -3.05 -6.89
CA HIS A 133 2.41 -1.95 -7.78
C HIS A 133 2.04 -2.31 -9.23
N ASN A 134 1.98 -1.32 -10.12
CA ASN A 134 1.83 -1.60 -11.55
C ASN A 134 3.07 -2.31 -12.10
N THR A 135 2.88 -3.13 -13.14
CA THR A 135 3.98 -3.56 -14.01
C THR A 135 4.19 -2.52 -15.11
N GLU A 136 5.39 -2.47 -15.69
CA GLU A 136 5.70 -1.62 -16.84
C GLU A 136 4.67 -1.79 -17.95
N LYS A 137 4.43 -3.04 -18.34
CA LYS A 137 3.43 -3.38 -19.37
C LYS A 137 2.04 -2.83 -19.06
N ARG A 138 1.58 -2.94 -17.81
CA ARG A 138 0.27 -2.41 -17.40
C ARG A 138 0.29 -0.89 -17.44
N ALA A 139 1.35 -0.25 -16.95
CA ALA A 139 1.49 1.20 -16.99
C ALA A 139 1.47 1.72 -18.43
N THR A 140 2.28 1.16 -19.33
CA THR A 140 2.29 1.50 -20.76
C THR A 140 0.92 1.30 -21.42
N ALA A 141 0.22 0.21 -21.10
CA ALA A 141 -1.11 -0.03 -21.66
C ALA A 141 -2.16 1.00 -21.20
N TRP A 142 -1.98 1.60 -20.01
CA TRP A 142 -2.89 2.58 -19.45
C TRP A 142 -2.43 4.03 -19.60
N GLU A 143 -1.21 4.26 -20.10
CA GLU A 143 -0.64 5.59 -20.34
C GLU A 143 -1.59 6.55 -21.05
N PRO A 144 -2.29 6.17 -22.15
CA PRO A 144 -3.19 7.08 -22.85
C PRO A 144 -4.35 7.62 -22.00
N ASN A 145 -4.68 6.95 -20.88
CA ASN A 145 -5.77 7.36 -19.99
C ASN A 145 -5.31 8.30 -18.87
N TYR A 146 -4.00 8.42 -18.65
CA TYR A 146 -3.43 9.07 -17.46
C TYR A 146 -2.17 9.90 -17.74
N SER A 147 -1.81 10.14 -19.01
CA SER A 147 -0.61 10.89 -19.40
C SER A 147 -0.51 12.25 -18.71
N ASP A 148 -1.64 12.95 -18.59
CA ASP A 148 -1.70 14.30 -18.03
C ASP A 148 -1.46 14.32 -16.51
N VAL A 149 -1.76 13.21 -15.84
CA VAL A 149 -1.78 13.10 -14.38
C VAL A 149 -0.53 12.37 -13.84
N MET A 150 -0.09 11.31 -14.52
CA MET A 150 0.99 10.41 -14.05
C MET A 150 2.28 10.49 -14.89
N GLY A 151 2.32 11.28 -15.96
CA GLY A 151 3.48 11.36 -16.86
C GLY A 151 3.64 10.08 -17.69
N SER A 152 4.84 9.84 -18.23
CA SER A 152 5.09 8.65 -19.04
C SER A 152 5.64 7.49 -18.19
N PRO A 153 5.13 6.25 -18.34
CA PRO A 153 5.73 5.05 -17.76
C PRO A 153 7.19 4.83 -18.19
N SER A 154 7.60 5.37 -19.34
CA SER A 154 8.97 5.24 -19.84
C SER A 154 9.99 6.04 -19.01
N GLU A 155 9.53 6.99 -18.20
CA GLU A 155 10.36 7.80 -17.29
C GLU A 155 10.59 7.11 -15.92
N TRP A 156 10.15 5.86 -15.78
CA TRP A 156 10.31 5.06 -14.58
C TRP A 156 11.35 3.96 -14.79
N ASP A 157 12.30 3.85 -13.86
CA ASP A 157 13.15 2.66 -13.73
C ASP A 157 12.34 1.53 -13.06
N TRP A 158 11.72 0.70 -13.89
CA TRP A 158 10.93 -0.45 -13.47
C TRP A 158 11.73 -1.55 -12.76
N LYS A 159 13.06 -1.59 -12.94
CA LYS A 159 13.93 -2.48 -12.16
C LYS A 159 14.05 -1.97 -10.74
N ALA A 160 14.20 -0.67 -10.54
CA ALA A 160 14.19 -0.05 -9.21
C ALA A 160 12.84 -0.26 -8.49
N VAL A 161 11.71 -0.05 -9.18
CA VAL A 161 10.36 -0.33 -8.62
C VAL A 161 10.24 -1.78 -8.18
N SER A 162 10.57 -2.71 -9.08
CA SER A 162 10.47 -4.16 -8.81
C SER A 162 11.43 -4.60 -7.70
N SER A 163 12.61 -3.98 -7.60
CA SER A 163 13.57 -4.26 -6.55
C SER A 163 13.05 -3.81 -5.18
N ALA A 164 12.52 -2.58 -5.07
CA ALA A 164 11.92 -2.07 -3.84
C ALA A 164 10.74 -2.93 -3.36
N SER A 165 9.82 -3.27 -4.27
CA SER A 165 8.69 -4.16 -3.98
C SER A 165 9.14 -5.55 -3.52
N ARG A 166 10.12 -6.16 -4.20
CA ARG A 166 10.66 -7.47 -3.79
C ARG A 166 11.37 -7.41 -2.43
N LYS A 167 12.09 -6.33 -2.12
CA LYS A 167 12.74 -6.15 -0.82
C LYS A 167 11.71 -6.16 0.31
N LEU A 168 10.65 -5.36 0.19
CA LEU A 168 9.55 -5.32 1.16
C LEU A 168 8.89 -6.70 1.32
N ASN A 169 8.54 -7.33 0.21
CA ASN A 169 7.91 -8.65 0.23
C ASN A 169 8.80 -9.72 0.88
N ASN A 170 10.11 -9.65 0.65
CA ASN A 170 11.07 -10.57 1.25
C ASN A 170 11.27 -10.30 2.74
N PHE A 171 11.28 -9.03 3.16
CA PHE A 171 11.32 -8.66 4.57
C PHE A 171 10.12 -9.27 5.32
N ILE A 172 8.90 -9.03 4.82
CA ILE A 172 7.68 -9.59 5.42
C ILE A 172 7.76 -11.12 5.51
N LYS A 173 8.15 -11.78 4.41
CA LYS A 173 8.27 -13.25 4.39
C LYS A 173 9.32 -13.79 5.34
N LYS A 174 10.44 -13.08 5.51
CA LYS A 174 11.56 -13.50 6.36
C LYS A 174 11.24 -13.31 7.84
N ASN A 175 10.47 -12.28 8.19
CA ASN A 175 10.03 -11.99 9.56
C ASN A 175 8.66 -12.60 9.88
N SER A 176 8.20 -13.57 9.08
CA SER A 176 7.00 -14.35 9.34
C SER A 176 7.35 -15.71 9.91
N ASN A 177 6.65 -16.13 10.95
CA ASN A 177 6.90 -17.40 11.64
C ASN A 177 6.17 -18.58 10.99
N LYS A 178 5.06 -18.31 10.29
CA LYS A 178 4.30 -19.34 9.55
C LYS A 178 3.58 -18.78 8.33
N LYS A 179 2.79 -19.64 7.68
CA LYS A 179 1.92 -19.28 6.55
C LYS A 179 0.54 -19.89 6.70
N VAL A 180 -0.47 -19.19 6.21
CA VAL A 180 -1.82 -19.70 5.97
C VAL A 180 -2.11 -19.60 4.47
N GLY A 181 -2.15 -20.74 3.78
CA GLY A 181 -2.12 -20.75 2.32
C GLY A 181 -0.86 -20.04 1.80
N PRO A 182 -0.98 -19.08 0.85
CA PRO A 182 0.16 -18.32 0.35
C PRO A 182 0.58 -17.16 1.27
N MET A 183 -0.20 -16.84 2.30
CA MET A 183 -0.04 -15.63 3.11
C MET A 183 0.91 -15.87 4.28
N PRO A 184 2.04 -15.15 4.37
CA PRO A 184 2.87 -15.12 5.56
C PRO A 184 2.09 -14.56 6.76
N VAL A 185 2.39 -15.06 7.95
CA VAL A 185 1.84 -14.60 9.22
C VAL A 185 3.01 -14.16 10.10
N MET A 186 3.05 -12.87 10.42
CA MET A 186 4.04 -12.28 11.32
C MET A 186 3.70 -12.56 12.79
N GLN A 187 4.64 -12.26 13.68
CA GLN A 187 4.65 -12.76 15.05
C GLN A 187 3.43 -12.30 15.86
N CYS A 188 3.08 -11.01 15.85
CA CYS A 188 1.92 -10.52 16.59
C CYS A 188 0.61 -11.08 16.01
N ALA A 189 0.52 -11.19 14.67
CA ALA A 189 -0.65 -11.76 14.01
C ALA A 189 -0.94 -13.22 14.37
N GLU A 190 0.02 -13.98 14.89
CA GLU A 190 -0.23 -15.35 15.35
C GLU A 190 -1.12 -15.44 16.59
N THR A 191 -1.21 -14.35 17.36
CA THR A 191 -1.92 -14.30 18.64
C THR A 191 -3.40 -13.99 18.50
N VAL A 192 -3.85 -13.70 17.27
CA VAL A 192 -5.23 -13.32 16.97
C VAL A 192 -5.87 -14.26 15.95
N THR A 193 -7.21 -14.34 15.97
CA THR A 193 -7.95 -15.11 14.96
C THR A 193 -7.79 -14.46 13.60
N LEU A 194 -7.36 -15.22 12.59
CA LEU A 194 -7.21 -14.75 11.22
C LEU A 194 -8.52 -14.88 10.43
N ALA A 195 -8.95 -13.82 9.76
CA ALA A 195 -10.08 -13.88 8.85
C ALA A 195 -9.75 -14.78 7.65
N GLY A 196 -10.52 -15.84 7.45
CA GLY A 196 -10.32 -16.80 6.37
C GLY A 196 -9.38 -17.96 6.70
N ALA A 197 -8.85 -18.06 7.93
CA ALA A 197 -8.33 -19.33 8.42
C ALA A 197 -9.51 -20.27 8.64
N VAL A 198 -9.68 -21.25 7.75
CA VAL A 198 -10.61 -22.34 7.99
C VAL A 198 -10.15 -23.03 9.27
N ALA A 199 -10.99 -23.05 10.30
CA ALA A 199 -10.75 -23.87 11.48
C ALA A 199 -10.60 -25.32 11.00
N VAL A 200 -9.41 -25.89 11.22
CA VAL A 200 -9.15 -27.31 10.96
C VAL A 200 -9.81 -28.14 12.04
#